data_AF-A0A4Q5SK74-F1
#
_entry.id   AF-A0A4Q5SK74-F1
#
_cell.length_a   1.000
_cell.length_b   1.000
_cell.length_c   1.000
_cell.angle_alpha   90.00
_cell.angle_beta   90.00
_cell.angle_gamma   90.00
#
_symmetry.space_group_name_H-M   'P 1'
#
loop_
_entity.id
_entity.type
_entity.pdbx_description
1 polymer ?
#
loop_
_entity_poly.entity_id
_entity_poly.type
_entity_poly.pdbx_seq_one_letter_code
_entity_poly.pdbx_strand_id
1 'polypeptide(L)'
;MKLSRNVKLLLGWYLLGIGACSYFLLSGNFKSGPCTPGLDICSWFLFLIISAVLATVSLVKLFINRKNLLLLLINLSGILVAVVTVALLDSVW
;
A
#
# COMPACT_ATOMS: atom_id res chain seq x y z
N MET A 1 -16.80 7.37 -18.66
CA MET A 1 -16.58 6.11 -17.91
C MET A 1 -16.94 6.35 -16.44
N LYS A 2 -18.04 5.79 -15.91
CA LYS A 2 -18.43 5.98 -14.49
C LYS A 2 -17.55 5.11 -13.60
N LEU A 3 -16.72 5.75 -12.76
CA LEU A 3 -15.88 5.05 -11.78
C LEU A 3 -16.76 4.42 -10.71
N SER A 4 -16.59 3.12 -10.43
CA SER A 4 -17.40 2.42 -9.43
C SER A 4 -17.08 2.94 -8.02
N ARG A 5 -18.07 2.91 -7.11
CA ARG A 5 -17.90 3.32 -5.71
C ARG A 5 -16.72 2.59 -5.04
N ASN A 6 -16.54 1.32 -5.37
CA ASN A 6 -15.45 0.49 -4.83
C ASN A 6 -14.07 0.98 -5.27
N VAL A 7 -13.94 1.43 -6.52
CA VAL A 7 -12.67 2.00 -7.02
C VAL A 7 -12.33 3.31 -6.29
N LYS A 8 -13.33 4.17 -6.05
CA LYS A 8 -13.11 5.43 -5.30
C LYS A 8 -12.65 5.18 -3.86
N LEU A 9 -13.30 4.23 -3.18
CA LEU A 9 -12.92 3.82 -1.82
C LEU A 9 -11.51 3.25 -1.79
N LEU A 10 -11.17 2.39 -2.76
CA LEU A 10 -9.84 1.81 -2.87
C LEU A 10 -8.77 2.90 -3.09
N LEU A 11 -9.03 3.84 -4.01
CA LEU A 11 -8.12 4.96 -4.26
C LEU A 11 -7.93 5.83 -3.01
N GLY A 12 -9.02 6.12 -2.29
CA GLY A 12 -8.97 6.85 -1.03
C GLY A 12 -8.15 6.14 0.03
N TRP A 13 -8.28 4.82 0.15
CA TRP A 13 -7.46 3.99 1.06
C TRP A 13 -5.97 4.10 0.73
N TYR A 14 -5.60 3.95 -0.54
CA TYR A 14 -4.21 4.09 -0.98
C TYR A 14 -3.65 5.49 -0.72
N LEU A 15 -4.43 6.54 -1.03
CA LEU A 15 -4.01 7.93 -0.78
C LEU A 15 -3.82 8.21 0.71
N LEU A 16 -4.72 7.74 1.57
CA LEU A 16 -4.60 7.90 3.02
C LEU A 16 -3.40 7.12 3.57
N GLY A 17 -3.19 5.88 3.13
CA GLY A 17 -2.07 5.06 3.56
C GLY A 17 -0.72 5.65 3.18
N ILE A 18 -0.57 6.10 1.93
CA ILE A 18 0.64 6.79 1.46
C ILE A 18 0.84 8.08 2.26
N GLY A 19 -0.19 8.91 2.41
CA GLY A 19 -0.10 10.16 3.16
C GLY A 19 0.31 9.96 4.62
N ALA A 20 -0.24 8.95 5.29
CA ALA A 20 0.13 8.60 6.65
C ALA A 20 1.59 8.13 6.73
N CYS A 21 2.03 7.24 5.83
CA CYS A 21 3.42 6.76 5.81
C CYS A 21 4.41 7.89 5.51
N SER A 22 4.09 8.79 4.58
CA SER A 22 4.90 9.98 4.28
C SER A 22 4.96 10.95 5.46
N TYR A 23 3.86 11.09 6.22
CA TYR A 23 3.84 11.92 7.41
C TYR A 23 4.77 11.38 8.50
N PHE A 24 4.75 10.07 8.76
CA PHE A 24 5.66 9.47 9.74
C PHE A 24 7.13 9.63 9.33
N LEU A 25 7.44 9.43 8.05
CA LEU A 25 8.79 9.59 7.49
C LEU A 25 9.32 11.02 7.64
N LEU A 26 8.50 12.03 7.30
CA LEU A 26 8.90 13.44 7.34
C LEU A 26 8.88 14.05 8.75
N SER A 27 8.06 13.49 9.65
CA SER A 27 7.90 14.02 11.00
C SER A 27 9.19 13.93 11.81
N GLY A 28 10.06 12.93 11.55
CA GLY A 28 11.35 12.75 12.24
C GLY A 28 11.25 12.42 13.74
N ASN A 29 10.10 12.70 14.37
CA ASN A 29 9.78 12.46 15.77
C ASN A 29 9.52 10.98 16.10
N PHE A 30 9.29 10.14 15.08
CA PHE A 30 9.08 8.70 15.21
C PHE A 30 10.33 7.89 14.83
N LYS A 31 11.51 8.51 14.84
CA LYS A 31 12.77 7.78 14.72
C LYS A 31 12.94 6.87 15.93
N SER A 32 12.72 5.58 15.72
CA SER A 32 13.09 4.54 16.66
C SER A 32 14.59 4.61 16.97
N GLY A 33 14.99 4.23 18.20
CA GLY A 33 16.40 4.20 18.61
C GLY A 33 17.24 3.20 17.80
N PRO A 34 18.57 3.17 17.99
CA PRO A 34 19.53 2.42 17.16
C PRO A 34 19.30 0.89 17.09
N CYS A 35 18.41 0.35 17.91
CA CYS A 35 18.12 -1.08 18.03
C CYS A 35 16.65 -1.44 17.72
N THR A 36 15.81 -0.50 17.28
CA THR A 36 14.43 -0.79 16.82
C THR A 36 14.26 -0.28 15.39
N PRO A 37 13.72 -1.10 14.46
CA PRO A 37 13.40 -0.62 13.13
C PRO A 37 12.45 0.58 13.22
N GLY A 38 12.64 1.56 12.33
CA GLY A 38 11.79 2.73 12.22
C GLY A 38 10.32 2.35 12.14
N LEU A 39 9.44 3.08 12.84
CA LEU A 39 7.98 2.91 12.72
C LEU A 39 7.53 2.99 11.25
N ASP A 40 8.27 3.73 10.42
CA ASP A 40 8.09 3.84 8.98
C ASP A 40 8.16 2.48 8.29
N ILE A 41 9.20 1.68 8.57
CA ILE A 41 9.41 0.36 7.98
C ILE A 41 8.27 -0.58 8.38
N CYS A 42 7.89 -0.60 9.67
CA CYS A 42 6.77 -1.40 10.15
C CYS A 42 5.42 -1.00 9.52
N SER A 43 5.21 0.29 9.31
CA SER A 43 3.99 0.82 8.68
C SER A 43 3.88 0.41 7.21
N TRP A 44 5.00 0.46 6.47
CA TRP A 44 5.07 -0.03 5.09
C TRP A 44 4.84 -1.55 4.99
N PHE A 45 5.35 -2.34 5.96
CA PHE A 45 5.09 -3.78 6.02
C PHE A 45 3.61 -4.09 6.23
N LEU A 46 2.94 -3.41 7.16
CA LEU A 46 1.49 -3.58 7.38
C LEU A 46 0.71 -3.18 6.12
N PHE A 47 1.10 -2.10 5.46
CA PHE A 47 0.49 -1.64 4.22
C PHE A 47 0.62 -2.67 3.09
N LEU A 48 1.77 -3.33 2.99
CA LEU A 48 2.04 -4.39 2.02
C LEU A 48 1.15 -5.62 2.27
N ILE A 49 1.03 -6.07 3.53
CA ILE A 49 0.16 -7.21 3.89
C ILE A 49 -1.30 -6.92 3.53
N ILE A 50 -1.82 -5.75 3.90
CA ILE A 50 -3.19 -5.36 3.59
C ILE A 50 -3.40 -5.30 2.07
N SER A 51 -2.49 -4.65 1.34
CA SER A 51 -2.55 -4.56 -0.12
C SER A 51 -2.52 -5.93 -0.79
N ALA A 52 -1.72 -6.86 -0.29
CA ALA A 52 -1.66 -8.24 -0.77
C ALA A 52 -3.00 -8.97 -0.57
N VAL A 53 -3.64 -8.83 0.59
CA VAL A 53 -4.97 -9.41 0.86
C VAL A 53 -6.03 -8.81 -0.08
N LEU A 54 -6.02 -7.51 -0.32
CA LEU A 54 -6.94 -6.89 -1.27
C LEU A 54 -6.68 -7.32 -2.71
N ALA A 55 -5.41 -7.51 -3.09
CA ALA A 55 -5.03 -8.04 -4.41
C ALA A 55 -5.52 -9.48 -4.60
N THR A 56 -5.36 -10.37 -3.61
CA THR A 56 -5.83 -11.77 -3.71
C THR A 56 -7.35 -11.84 -3.82
N VAL A 57 -8.09 -11.06 -3.04
CA VAL A 57 -9.56 -10.97 -3.16
C VAL A 57 -9.98 -10.46 -4.53
N SER A 58 -9.26 -9.47 -5.07
CA SER A 58 -9.51 -8.93 -6.41
C SER A 58 -9.19 -9.95 -7.51
N LEU A 59 -8.14 -10.75 -7.32
CA LEU A 59 -7.71 -11.81 -8.23
C LEU A 59 -8.76 -12.93 -8.27
N VAL A 60 -9.21 -13.41 -7.11
CA VAL A 60 -10.28 -14.43 -7.01
C VAL A 60 -11.56 -13.93 -7.70
N LYS A 61 -11.95 -12.69 -7.46
CA LYS A 61 -13.13 -12.09 -8.11
C LYS A 61 -12.96 -11.95 -9.63
N LEU A 62 -11.74 -11.70 -10.10
CA LEU A 62 -11.42 -11.66 -11.52
C LEU A 62 -11.54 -13.05 -12.16
N PHE A 63 -11.07 -14.10 -11.50
CA PHE A 63 -11.20 -15.48 -11.99
C PHE A 63 -12.66 -15.95 -12.02
N ILE A 64 -13.46 -15.61 -11.01
CA ILE A 64 -14.87 -16.03 -10.95
C ILE A 64 -15.74 -15.26 -11.95
N ASN A 65 -15.63 -13.92 -12.00
CA ASN A 65 -16.59 -13.09 -12.72
C ASN A 65 -16.01 -12.36 -13.95
N ARG A 66 -14.72 -12.52 -14.29
CA ARG A 66 -13.95 -11.79 -15.34
C ARG A 66 -14.13 -10.26 -15.36
N LYS A 67 -14.79 -9.70 -14.35
CA LYS A 67 -14.97 -8.29 -14.10
C LYS A 67 -14.01 -7.91 -12.98
N ASN A 68 -13.66 -6.63 -12.89
CA ASN A 68 -12.77 -6.04 -11.86
C ASN A 68 -11.26 -6.07 -12.18
N LEU A 69 -10.86 -6.18 -13.44
CA LEU A 69 -9.45 -6.08 -13.84
C LEU A 69 -8.81 -4.75 -13.39
N LEU A 70 -9.58 -3.65 -13.43
CA LEU A 70 -9.14 -2.35 -12.90
C LEU A 70 -8.85 -2.37 -11.40
N LEU A 71 -9.66 -3.07 -10.58
CA LEU A 71 -9.40 -3.18 -9.14
C LEU A 71 -8.13 -4.01 -8.88
N LEU A 72 -7.90 -5.06 -9.66
CA LEU A 72 -6.66 -5.83 -9.57
C LEU A 72 -5.45 -4.98 -9.95
N LEU A 73 -5.52 -4.22 -11.04
CA LEU A 73 -4.44 -3.33 -11.48
C LEU A 73 -4.12 -2.27 -10.42
N ILE A 74 -5.13 -1.68 -9.77
CA ILE A 74 -4.89 -0.69 -8.70
C ILE A 74 -4.19 -1.36 -7.51
N ASN A 75 -4.66 -2.53 -7.06
CA ASN A 75 -4.00 -3.23 -5.95
C ASN A 75 -2.56 -3.66 -6.29
N LEU A 76 -2.32 -4.15 -7.51
CA LEU A 76 -0.98 -4.48 -7.99
C LEU A 76 -0.08 -3.23 -8.03
N SER A 77 -0.60 -2.09 -8.50
CA SER A 77 0.15 -0.83 -8.49
C SER A 77 0.47 -0.38 -7.07
N GLY A 78 -0.45 -0.57 -6.12
CA GLY A 78 -0.24 -0.26 -4.71
C GLY A 78 0.83 -1.14 -4.06
N ILE A 79 0.84 -2.44 -4.37
CA ILE A 79 1.90 -3.36 -3.93
C ILE A 79 3.24 -2.96 -4.53
N LEU A 80 3.29 -2.64 -5.82
CA LEU A 80 4.52 -2.19 -6.48
C LEU A 80 5.10 -0.95 -5.80
N VAL A 81 4.26 0.05 -5.52
CA VAL A 81 4.65 1.25 -4.78
C VAL A 81 5.19 0.88 -3.39
N ALA A 82 4.51 0.02 -2.64
CA ALA A 82 4.97 -0.40 -1.32
C ALA A 82 6.33 -1.10 -1.37
N VAL A 83 6.53 -2.04 -2.30
CA VAL A 83 7.79 -2.78 -2.48
C VAL A 83 8.93 -1.84 -2.85
N VAL A 84 8.71 -0.96 -3.84
CA VAL A 84 9.72 0.03 -4.26
C VAL A 84 10.08 0.96 -3.10
N THR A 85 9.10 1.39 -2.32
CA THR A 85 9.35 2.31 -1.20
C THR A 85 10.12 1.64 -0.06
N VAL A 86 9.82 0.37 0.25
CA VAL A 86 10.61 -0.42 1.22
C VAL A 86 12.03 -0.63 0.73
N ALA A 87 12.23 -0.99 -0.54
CA ALA A 87 13.57 -1.17 -1.12
C ALA A 87 14.38 0.14 -1.13
N LEU A 88 13.73 1.28 -1.41
CA LEU A 88 14.36 2.59 -1.33
C LEU A 88 14.71 2.95 0.12
N LEU A 89 13.84 2.65 1.09
CA LEU A 89 14.15 2.86 2.50
C LEU A 89 15.35 2.05 2.96
N ASP A 90 15.44 0.78 2.55
CA ASP A 90 16.56 -0.11 2.86
C ASP A 90 17.88 0.39 2.27
N SER A 91 17.84 1.02 1.08
CA SER A 91 19.05 1.59 0.45
C SER A 91 19.57 2.90 1.08
N VAL A 92 18.77 3.55 1.91
CA VAL A 92 19.10 4.85 2.53
C VAL A 92 19.71 4.68 3.94
N TRP A 93 19.56 3.50 4.55
CA TRP A 93 20.14 3.14 5.86
C TRP A 93 21.36 2.24 5.70
#